data_AF-A0A7S3XIV8-F1
#
_entry.id   AF-A0A7S3XIV8-F1
#
_cell.length_a   1.000
_cell.length_b   1.000
_cell.length_c   1.000
_cell.angle_alpha   90.00
_cell.angle_beta   90.00
_cell.angle_gamma   90.00
#
_symmetry.space_group_name_H-M   'P 1'
#
loop_
_entity.id
_entity.type
_entity.pdbx_description
1 polymer ?
#
loop_
_entity_poly.entity_id
_entity_poly.type
_entity_poly.pdbx_seq_one_letter_code
_entity_poly.pdbx_strand_id
1 'polypeptide(L)'
;VVLLEKAYAKLHGTYEALNGGSIAEALVDLTGGSAEKILLTEDKIKLMVEDGRLWAKMLNYMRWGYLLCCSMSDNEAEMEAEDESGIIKNHAYTILDATEE
;
A
#
# COMPACT_ATOMS: atom_id res chain seq x y z
N VAL A 1 -0.46 10.34 15.67
CA VAL A 1 0.37 10.37 14.44
C VAL A 1 1.55 11.34 14.57
N VAL A 2 1.33 12.61 14.95
CA VAL A 2 2.35 13.69 14.96
C VAL A 2 3.71 13.34 15.58
N LEU A 3 3.77 12.67 16.74
CA LEU A 3 5.05 12.34 17.38
C LEU A 3 5.78 11.17 16.71
N LEU A 4 5.05 10.18 16.22
CA LEU A 4 5.62 9.03 15.51
C LEU A 4 6.23 9.48 14.19
N GLU A 5 5.49 10.27 13.43
CA GLU A 5 5.96 10.86 12.18
C GLU A 5 7.19 11.76 12.42
N LYS A 6 7.21 12.56 13.50
CA LYS A 6 8.40 13.35 13.86
C LYS A 6 9.62 12.48 14.17
N ALA A 7 9.43 11.39 14.91
CA ALA A 7 10.51 10.47 15.24
C ALA A 7 11.03 9.77 13.98
N TYR A 8 10.12 9.40 13.07
CA TYR A 8 10.45 8.81 11.79
C TYR A 8 11.17 9.80 10.86
N ALA A 9 10.69 11.04 10.75
CA ALA A 9 11.37 12.12 10.04
C ALA A 9 12.77 12.40 10.62
N LYS A 10 12.92 12.33 11.95
CA LYS A 10 14.24 12.48 12.59
C LYS A 10 15.18 11.33 12.25
N LEU A 11 14.69 10.10 12.15
CA LEU A 11 15.47 8.94 11.71
C LEU A 11 15.97 9.13 10.28
N HIS A 12 15.11 9.66 9.41
CA HIS A 12 15.39 9.94 8.00
C HIS A 12 15.99 11.35 7.74
N GLY A 13 16.30 12.11 8.80
CA GLY A 13 16.94 13.43 8.75
C GLY A 13 15.97 14.61 8.76
N THR A 14 14.99 14.66 7.84
CA THR A 14 14.02 15.76 7.73
C THR A 14 12.61 15.25 7.40
N TYR A 15 11.58 16.10 7.57
CA TYR A 15 10.22 15.79 7.12
C TYR A 15 10.12 15.69 5.60
N GLU A 16 10.87 16.52 4.88
CA GLU A 16 10.91 16.50 3.41
C GLU A 16 11.45 15.19 2.86
N ALA A 17 12.39 14.55 3.58
CA ALA A 17 12.91 13.23 3.23
C ALA A 17 11.86 12.11 3.29
N LEU A 18 10.71 12.33 3.95
CA LEU A 18 9.60 11.38 3.96
C LEU A 18 8.72 11.47 2.71
N ASN A 19 8.85 12.55 1.92
CA ASN A 19 8.04 12.76 0.73
C ASN A 19 8.46 11.78 -0.38
N GLY A 20 7.49 11.10 -0.99
CA GLY A 20 7.74 10.08 -2.02
C GLY A 20 8.30 8.75 -1.49
N GLY A 21 8.25 8.51 -0.18
CA GLY A 21 8.67 7.25 0.43
C GLY A 21 7.82 6.05 0.00
N SER A 22 8.40 4.85 0.05
CA SER A 22 7.70 3.60 -0.27
C SER A 22 6.92 3.06 0.94
N ILE A 23 5.64 2.72 0.72
CA ILE A 23 4.80 2.07 1.74
C ILE A 23 5.46 0.77 2.24
N ALA A 24 6.07 0.00 1.33
CA ALA A 24 6.70 -1.27 1.69
C ALA A 24 7.86 -1.09 2.67
N GLU A 25 8.68 -0.06 2.48
CA GLU A 25 9.79 0.27 3.39
C GLU A 25 9.26 0.74 4.75
N ALA A 26 8.26 1.63 4.75
CA ALA A 26 7.65 2.10 5.99
C ALA A 26 7.03 0.94 6.81
N LEU A 27 6.39 -0.03 6.16
CA LEU A 27 5.84 -1.20 6.83
C LEU A 27 6.94 -2.07 7.46
N VAL A 28 8.05 -2.27 6.75
CA VAL A 28 9.21 -3.00 7.29
C VAL A 28 9.81 -2.26 8.48
N ASP A 29 10.05 -0.95 8.38
CA ASP A 29 10.64 -0.16 9.46
C ASP A 29 9.76 -0.13 10.71
N LEU A 30 8.43 -0.09 10.55
CA LEU A 30 7.49 -0.01 11.67
C LEU A 30 7.16 -1.37 12.30
N THR A 31 7.27 -2.47 11.54
CA THR A 31 6.92 -3.82 12.04
C THR A 31 8.12 -4.73 12.29
N GLY A 32 9.28 -4.41 11.70
CA GLY A 32 10.44 -5.32 11.64
C GLY A 32 10.21 -6.56 10.77
N GLY A 33 9.11 -6.61 10.02
CA GLY A 33 8.72 -7.74 9.18
C GLY A 33 9.28 -7.69 7.76
N SER A 34 8.66 -8.46 6.86
CA SER A 34 8.95 -8.43 5.43
C SER A 34 7.74 -7.90 4.67
N ALA A 35 7.96 -6.99 3.71
CA ALA A 35 6.93 -6.51 2.81
C ALA A 35 6.97 -7.25 1.46
N GLU A 36 5.79 -7.53 0.89
CA GLU A 36 5.60 -8.06 -0.46
C GLU A 36 4.82 -7.02 -1.26
N LYS A 37 5.31 -6.64 -2.45
CA LYS A 37 4.58 -5.76 -3.37
C LYS A 37 3.95 -6.60 -4.47
N ILE A 38 2.63 -6.49 -4.62
CA ILE A 38 1.88 -7.17 -5.69
C ILE A 38 1.46 -6.12 -6.71
N LEU A 39 2.00 -6.21 -7.92
CA LEU A 39 1.63 -5.33 -9.03
C LEU A 39 0.42 -5.93 -9.77
N LEU A 40 -0.74 -5.30 -9.63
CA LEU A 40 -1.98 -5.74 -10.29
C LEU A 40 -1.90 -5.66 -11.83
N THR A 41 -0.91 -4.96 -12.37
CA THR A 41 -0.66 -4.85 -13.82
C THR A 41 0.06 -6.06 -14.40
N GLU A 42 0.70 -6.90 -13.57
CA GLU A 42 1.38 -8.11 -14.02
C GLU A 42 0.39 -9.17 -14.51
N ASP A 43 0.68 -9.78 -15.66
CA ASP A 43 -0.23 -10.76 -16.30
C ASP A 43 -0.52 -11.96 -15.41
N LYS A 44 0.47 -12.43 -14.64
CA LYS A 44 0.28 -13.52 -13.66
C LYS A 44 -0.72 -13.14 -12.57
N ILE A 45 -0.69 -11.89 -12.10
CA ILE A 45 -1.58 -11.40 -11.05
C ILE A 45 -2.99 -11.19 -11.61
N LYS A 46 -3.12 -10.67 -12.84
CA LYS A 46 -4.42 -10.57 -13.52
C LYS A 46 -5.13 -11.92 -13.61
N LEU A 47 -4.41 -12.97 -14.01
CA LEU A 47 -4.95 -14.33 -14.00
C LEU A 47 -5.36 -14.80 -12.59
N MET A 48 -4.59 -14.45 -11.57
CA MET A 48 -4.95 -14.78 -10.18
C MET A 48 -6.16 -14.00 -9.66
N VAL A 49 -6.42 -12.80 -10.19
CA VAL A 49 -7.64 -12.03 -9.91
C VAL A 49 -8.83 -12.72 -10.55
N GLU A 50 -8.72 -13.09 -11.84
CA GLU A 50 -9.78 -13.79 -12.58
C GLU A 50 -10.12 -15.15 -11.95
N ASP A 51 -9.11 -15.90 -11.54
CA ASP A 51 -9.29 -17.21 -10.88
C ASP A 51 -9.68 -17.11 -9.39
N GLY A 52 -9.83 -15.90 -8.82
CA GLY A 52 -10.14 -15.67 -7.40
C GLY A 52 -9.04 -16.05 -6.41
N ARG A 53 -7.88 -16.54 -6.89
CA ARG A 53 -6.75 -16.94 -6.03
C ARG A 53 -6.14 -15.77 -5.28
N LEU A 54 -6.12 -14.58 -5.87
CA LEU A 54 -5.65 -13.37 -5.19
C LEU A 54 -6.59 -13.01 -4.02
N TRP A 55 -7.90 -13.11 -4.22
CA TRP A 55 -8.90 -12.86 -3.19
C TRP A 55 -8.72 -13.81 -1.99
N ALA A 56 -8.62 -15.12 -2.26
CA ALA A 56 -8.36 -16.11 -1.22
C ALA A 56 -7.04 -15.85 -0.47
N LYS A 57 -5.99 -15.41 -1.17
CA LYS A 57 -4.71 -15.02 -0.56
C LYS A 57 -4.88 -13.80 0.35
N MET A 58 -5.64 -12.79 -0.07
CA MET A 58 -5.92 -11.58 0.70
C MET A 58 -6.71 -11.88 1.99
N LEU A 59 -7.73 -12.73 1.90
CA LEU A 59 -8.49 -13.18 3.08
C LEU A 59 -7.59 -13.90 4.10
N ASN A 60 -6.68 -14.76 3.63
CA ASN A 60 -5.72 -15.42 4.51
C ASN A 60 -4.76 -14.43 5.16
N TYR A 61 -4.27 -13.44 4.42
CA TYR A 61 -3.40 -12.38 4.94
C TYR A 61 -4.09 -11.56 6.04
N MET A 62 -5.35 -11.17 5.84
CA MET A 62 -6.15 -10.50 6.87
C MET A 62 -6.30 -11.38 8.11
N ARG A 63 -6.64 -12.66 7.93
CA ARG A 63 -6.78 -13.62 9.05
C ARG A 63 -5.49 -13.84 9.84
N TRP A 64 -4.34 -13.71 9.19
CA TRP A 64 -3.03 -13.81 9.84
C TRP A 64 -2.55 -12.49 10.47
N GLY A 65 -3.31 -11.40 10.32
CA GLY A 65 -2.97 -10.10 10.89
C GLY A 65 -1.90 -9.33 10.12
N TYR A 66 -1.76 -9.59 8.81
CA TYR A 66 -0.87 -8.82 7.95
C TYR A 66 -1.42 -7.42 7.71
N LEU A 67 -0.53 -6.44 7.60
CA LEU A 67 -0.89 -5.09 7.17
C LEU A 67 -0.97 -5.05 5.65
N LEU A 68 -2.10 -4.56 5.13
CA LEU A 68 -2.38 -4.49 3.70
C LEU A 68 -2.63 -3.05 3.29
N CYS A 69 -1.94 -2.63 2.24
CA CYS A 69 -2.07 -1.29 1.65
C CYS A 69 -2.16 -1.42 0.13
N CYS A 70 -2.83 -0.46 -0.49
CA CYS A 70 -2.90 -0.33 -1.94
C CYS A 70 -2.64 1.11 -2.36
N SER A 71 -2.18 1.28 -3.58
CA SER A 71 -1.95 2.58 -4.19
C SER A 71 -2.11 2.46 -5.69
N MET A 72 -2.71 3.47 -6.30
CA MET A 72 -2.75 3.57 -7.76
C MET A 72 -1.60 4.46 -8.22
N SER A 73 -0.61 3.87 -8.89
CA SER A 73 0.49 4.61 -9.48
C SER A 73 0.20 4.89 -10.94
N ASP A 74 0.26 6.14 -11.34
CA ASP A 74 0.17 6.57 -12.74
C ASP A 74 1.39 7.46 -13.04
N ASN A 75 2.21 7.04 -13.99
CA ASN A 75 3.49 7.70 -14.30
C ASN A 75 3.30 9.05 -15.00
N GLU A 76 2.12 9.30 -15.56
CA GLU A 76 1.84 10.51 -16.37
C GLU A 76 0.90 11.49 -15.66
N ALA A 77 0.28 11.10 -14.54
CA ALA A 77 -0.64 11.96 -13.82
C ALA A 77 0.09 12.96 -12.91
N GLU A 78 -0.47 14.18 -12.82
CA GLU A 78 -0.08 15.15 -11.80
C GLU A 78 -0.15 14.50 -10.40
N MET A 79 0.80 14.86 -9.52
CA MET A 79 0.77 14.45 -8.12
C MET A 79 -0.61 14.80 -7.53
N GLU A 80 -1.27 13.80 -6.95
CA GLU A 80 -2.57 13.95 -6.28
C GLU A 80 -3.75 14.34 -7.19
N ALA A 81 -3.70 13.97 -8.48
CA ALA A 81 -4.88 14.07 -9.33
C ALA A 81 -5.99 13.10 -8.85
N GLU A 82 -7.18 13.64 -8.61
CA GLU A 82 -8.38 12.86 -8.31
C GLU A 82 -8.95 12.26 -9.61
N ASP A 83 -9.21 10.96 -9.61
CA ASP A 83 -9.88 10.27 -10.70
C ASP A 83 -11.41 10.48 -10.65
N GLU A 84 -12.13 10.19 -11.73
CA GLU A 84 -13.62 10.26 -11.77
C GLU A 84 -14.29 9.36 -10.71
N SER A 85 -13.55 8.35 -10.23
CA SER A 85 -13.95 7.46 -9.13
C SER A 85 -13.79 8.06 -7.72
N GLY A 86 -13.20 9.26 -7.60
CA GLY A 86 -12.87 9.90 -6.31
C GLY A 86 -11.61 9.33 -5.65
N ILE A 87 -10.86 8.47 -6.35
CA ILE A 87 -9.59 7.91 -5.87
C ILE A 87 -8.44 8.82 -6.29
N ILE A 88 -7.60 9.19 -5.32
CA ILE A 88 -6.44 10.05 -5.53
C ILE A 88 -5.28 9.21 -6.06
N LYS A 89 -4.75 9.60 -7.21
CA LYS A 89 -3.56 8.96 -7.81
C LYS A 89 -2.31 9.24 -6.99
N ASN A 90 -1.39 8.28 -6.99
CA ASN A 90 -0.15 8.29 -6.20
C ASN A 90 -0.39 8.45 -4.68
N HIS A 91 -1.59 8.10 -4.20
CA HIS A 91 -1.93 8.11 -2.79
C HIS A 91 -2.01 6.69 -2.22
N ALA A 92 -1.63 6.56 -0.94
CA ALA A 92 -1.61 5.30 -0.21
C ALA A 92 -2.93 5.11 0.54
N TYR A 93 -3.63 4.02 0.26
CA TYR A 93 -4.84 3.61 0.96
C TYR A 93 -4.55 2.35 1.79
N THR A 94 -5.11 2.29 2.99
CA THR A 94 -5.00 1.11 3.87
C THR A 94 -6.23 0.24 3.70
N ILE A 95 -6.02 -1.07 3.52
CA ILE A 95 -7.12 -2.03 3.49
C ILE A 95 -7.39 -2.44 4.94
N LEU A 96 -8.58 -2.09 5.44
CA LEU A 96 -8.94 -2.32 6.84
C LEU A 96 -9.63 -3.67 7.06
N ASP A 97 -10.41 -4.12 6.08
CA ASP A 97 -11.18 -5.36 6.20
C ASP A 97 -11.44 -5.96 4.81
N ALA A 98 -11.65 -7.27 4.76
CA ALA A 98 -12.03 -8.01 3.58
C ALA A 98 -12.91 -9.20 4.00
N THR A 99 -14.16 -9.20 3.54
CA THR A 99 -15.17 -10.18 3.92
C THR A 99 -15.78 -10.82 2.68
N GLU A 100 -16.07 -12.12 2.76
CA GLU A 100 -16.83 -12.87 1.75
C GLU A 100 -18.12 -13.38 2.42
N GLU A 101 -19.26 -13.14 1.77
CA GLU A 101 -20.60 -13.60 2.23
C GLU A 101 -20.94 -15.02 1.77
#